data_AF-A0A1Y5GX37-F1
#
_entry.id   AF-A0A1Y5GX37-F1
#
_cell.length_a   1.000
_cell.length_b   1.000
_cell.length_c   1.000
_cell.angle_alpha   90.00
_cell.angle_beta   90.00
_cell.angle_gamma   90.00
#
_symmetry.space_group_name_H-M   'P 1'
#
loop_
_entity.id
_entity.type
_entity.pdbx_description
1 polymer ?
#
loop_
_entity_poly.entity_id
_entity_poly.type
_entity_poly.pdbx_seq_one_letter_code
_entity_poly.pdbx_strand_id
1 'polypeptide(L)'
;MKKFLFVNLMLLLSGCAGLAVGTFVTFESEQNDVSISSERNSFDYEVNPKPLSKDELISAWGEPDESYSFGSCEVVTYYDGYSWSGFGAFVVVIPLPILVPTGHDENRFYFINDQSVGLVKEYGEVSSALGYMCGSNECNGLAGPVNENKRKVDVKWCE
;
A
#
# COMPACT_ATOMS: atom_id res chain seq x y z
N MET A 1 -38.18 -11.58 -31.67
CA MET A 1 -37.22 -10.72 -30.94
C MET A 1 -36.64 -11.37 -29.68
N LYS A 2 -37.39 -12.10 -28.85
CA LYS A 2 -36.86 -12.82 -27.65
C LYS A 2 -35.74 -13.84 -27.93
N LYS A 3 -35.76 -14.53 -29.09
CA LYS A 3 -34.73 -15.53 -29.44
C LYS A 3 -33.36 -14.92 -29.77
N PHE A 4 -33.31 -13.66 -30.21
CA PHE A 4 -32.05 -12.96 -30.50
C PHE A 4 -31.34 -12.49 -29.22
N LEU A 5 -32.10 -12.25 -28.15
CA LEU A 5 -31.57 -11.81 -26.86
C LEU A 5 -30.81 -12.93 -26.13
N PHE A 6 -31.27 -14.18 -26.27
CA PHE A 6 -30.63 -15.36 -25.66
C PHE A 6 -29.31 -15.75 -26.33
N VAL A 7 -29.20 -15.55 -27.65
CA VAL A 7 -27.97 -15.85 -28.40
C VAL A 7 -26.87 -14.82 -28.10
N ASN A 8 -27.24 -13.55 -27.91
CA ASN A 8 -26.28 -12.51 -27.52
C ASN A 8 -25.75 -12.72 -26.08
N LEU A 9 -26.59 -13.19 -25.16
CA LEU A 9 -26.18 -13.55 -23.79
C LEU A 9 -25.23 -14.76 -23.76
N MET A 10 -25.44 -15.75 -24.62
CA MET A 10 -24.56 -16.92 -24.77
C MET A 10 -23.21 -16.58 -25.42
N LEU A 11 -23.15 -15.59 -26.31
CA LEU A 11 -21.90 -15.11 -26.91
C LEU A 11 -21.03 -14.27 -25.95
N LEU A 12 -21.61 -13.74 -24.87
CA LEU A 12 -20.88 -13.04 -23.80
C LEU A 12 -20.31 -14.00 -22.74
N LEU A 13 -20.74 -15.27 -22.74
CA LEU A 13 -20.28 -16.31 -21.82
C LEU A 13 -18.99 -17.03 -22.26
N SER A 14 -18.40 -16.63 -23.40
CA SER A 14 -17.00 -16.98 -23.75
C SER A 14 -15.97 -16.08 -23.03
N GLY A 15 -16.43 -15.17 -22.17
CA GLY A 15 -15.57 -14.31 -21.37
C GLY A 15 -14.91 -15.04 -20.19
N CYS A 16 -13.77 -14.52 -19.74
CA CYS A 16 -13.11 -15.01 -18.55
C CYS A 16 -14.02 -14.80 -17.31
N ALA A 17 -14.37 -15.87 -16.60
CA ALA A 17 -15.12 -15.81 -15.36
C ALA A 17 -14.22 -16.31 -14.22
N GLY A 18 -14.13 -15.54 -13.14
CA GLY A 18 -13.33 -15.91 -11.99
C GLY A 18 -13.98 -15.50 -10.68
N LEU A 19 -13.67 -16.26 -9.64
CA LEU A 19 -13.94 -15.91 -8.26
C LEU A 19 -12.63 -15.95 -7.51
N ALA A 20 -12.30 -14.87 -6.79
CA ALA A 20 -11.13 -14.82 -5.94
C ALA A 20 -11.50 -14.23 -4.58
N VAL A 21 -10.94 -14.77 -3.52
CA VAL A 21 -10.93 -14.16 -2.19
C VAL A 21 -9.51 -13.77 -1.86
N GLY A 22 -9.33 -12.59 -1.32
CA GLY A 22 -8.02 -12.09 -0.93
C GLY A 22 -8.04 -11.47 0.45
N THR A 23 -6.89 -11.45 1.11
CA THR A 23 -6.69 -10.73 2.36
C THR A 23 -5.90 -9.46 2.12
N PHE A 24 -6.31 -8.36 2.74
CA PHE A 24 -5.66 -7.06 2.66
C PHE A 24 -4.98 -6.75 3.99
N VAL A 25 -3.73 -6.30 3.93
CA VAL A 25 -2.93 -5.90 5.10
C VAL A 25 -2.01 -4.73 4.74
N THR A 26 -1.48 -4.07 5.76
CA THR A 26 -0.46 -3.02 5.62
C THR A 26 0.95 -3.62 5.57
N PHE A 27 1.78 -3.06 4.71
CA PHE A 27 3.20 -3.34 4.56
C PHE A 27 4.02 -2.07 4.76
N GLU A 28 5.31 -2.24 4.98
CA GLU A 28 6.24 -1.12 5.14
C GLU A 28 7.27 -1.13 4.00
N SER A 29 7.61 0.06 3.51
CA SER A 29 8.65 0.27 2.51
C SER A 29 9.68 1.27 3.02
N GLU A 30 10.95 0.95 2.78
CA GLU A 30 12.12 1.72 3.20
C GLU A 30 12.63 2.57 2.03
N GLN A 31 12.94 3.84 2.28
CA GLN A 31 13.54 4.75 1.29
C GLN A 31 14.67 5.55 1.93
N ASN A 32 15.85 5.52 1.31
CA ASN A 32 17.03 6.27 1.77
C ASN A 32 17.05 7.71 1.24
N ASP A 33 16.53 7.91 0.02
CA ASP A 33 16.56 9.18 -0.70
C ASP A 33 15.13 9.71 -0.79
N VAL A 34 14.85 10.81 -0.10
CA VAL A 34 13.50 11.35 0.02
C VAL A 34 13.49 12.79 -0.47
N SER A 35 12.63 13.08 -1.43
CA SER A 35 12.22 14.45 -1.75
C SER A 35 10.76 14.62 -1.37
N ILE A 36 10.46 15.74 -0.71
CA ILE A 36 9.11 16.10 -0.30
C ILE A 36 8.64 17.30 -1.11
N SER A 37 7.34 17.33 -1.40
CA SER A 37 6.69 18.52 -1.92
C SER A 37 6.24 19.45 -0.78
N SER A 38 5.76 20.64 -1.12
CA SER A 38 5.11 21.53 -0.15
C SER A 38 3.78 21.01 0.39
N GLU A 39 3.16 20.03 -0.27
CA GLU A 39 1.93 19.41 0.19
C GLU A 39 2.25 18.26 1.16
N ARG A 40 1.61 18.27 2.33
CA ARG A 40 1.83 17.25 3.37
C ARG A 40 1.52 15.85 2.84
N ASN A 41 2.38 14.88 3.17
CA ASN A 41 2.35 13.49 2.66
C ASN A 41 2.53 13.35 1.14
N SER A 42 2.92 14.40 0.43
CA SER A 42 3.19 14.34 -1.01
C SER A 42 4.69 14.43 -1.30
N PHE A 43 5.17 13.52 -2.15
CA PHE A 43 6.59 13.28 -2.41
C PHE A 43 6.94 13.66 -3.84
N ASP A 44 8.10 14.27 -4.01
CA ASP A 44 8.63 14.64 -5.33
C ASP A 44 9.61 13.58 -5.86
N TYR A 45 9.73 13.51 -7.19
CA TYR A 45 10.65 12.59 -7.86
C TYR A 45 11.89 13.34 -8.31
N GLU A 46 12.86 13.47 -7.41
CA GLU A 46 14.17 14.04 -7.72
C GLU A 46 15.21 12.96 -7.98
N VAL A 47 16.02 13.16 -9.02
CA VAL A 47 17.16 12.29 -9.31
C VAL A 47 18.34 12.81 -8.49
N ASN A 48 18.56 12.22 -7.31
CA ASN A 48 19.52 12.62 -6.26
C ASN A 48 19.05 13.78 -5.37
N PRO A 49 18.01 13.56 -4.54
CA PRO A 49 17.61 14.55 -3.56
C PRO A 49 18.75 14.80 -2.57
N LYS A 50 18.85 16.04 -2.07
CA LYS A 50 19.70 16.33 -0.91
C LYS A 50 19.04 15.74 0.34
N PRO A 51 19.83 15.36 1.37
CA PRO A 51 19.26 14.97 2.66
C PRO A 51 18.37 16.09 3.19
N LEU A 52 17.12 15.76 3.46
CA LEU A 52 16.11 16.65 3.98
C LEU A 52 16.43 16.96 5.45
N SER A 53 16.39 18.22 5.86
CA SER A 53 16.48 18.55 7.28
C SER A 53 15.13 18.47 7.98
N LYS A 54 15.13 18.27 9.31
CA LYS A 54 13.87 18.20 10.08
C LYS A 54 13.15 19.55 10.05
N ASP A 55 13.90 20.64 10.16
CA ASP A 55 13.34 21.99 10.10
C ASP A 55 12.72 22.30 8.73
N GLU A 56 13.32 21.83 7.63
CA GLU A 56 12.71 21.93 6.29
C GLU A 56 11.40 21.14 6.20
N LEU A 57 11.39 19.91 6.72
CA LEU A 57 10.19 19.06 6.75
C LEU A 57 9.05 19.73 7.55
N ILE A 58 9.34 20.20 8.77
CA ILE A 58 8.35 20.88 9.62
C ILE A 58 7.89 22.19 8.98
N SER A 59 8.79 22.92 8.32
CA SER A 59 8.43 24.15 7.60
C SER A 59 7.49 23.88 6.43
N ALA A 60 7.67 22.76 5.73
CA ALA A 60 6.82 22.37 4.60
C ALA A 60 5.48 21.76 5.05
N TRP A 61 5.50 20.84 6.01
CA TRP A 61 4.34 20.00 6.36
C TRP A 61 3.67 20.35 7.70
N GLY A 62 4.26 21.27 8.45
CA GLY A 62 3.83 21.65 9.79
C GLY A 62 4.30 20.67 10.86
N GLU A 63 3.75 20.84 12.07
CA GLU A 63 4.05 19.97 13.21
C GLU A 63 3.71 18.50 12.91
N PRO A 64 4.59 17.56 13.30
CA PRO A 64 4.32 16.13 13.15
C PRO A 64 3.21 15.69 14.11
N ASP A 65 2.55 14.58 13.76
CA ASP A 65 1.52 13.97 14.62
C ASP A 65 2.16 13.31 15.84
N GLU A 66 3.33 12.70 15.65
CA GLU A 66 4.13 12.14 16.72
C GLU A 66 5.62 12.43 16.51
N SER A 67 6.37 12.54 17.62
CA SER A 67 7.82 12.58 17.61
C SER A 67 8.39 11.80 18.79
N TYR A 68 9.44 11.04 18.54
CA TYR A 68 10.12 10.23 19.55
C TYR A 68 11.57 9.94 19.15
N SER A 69 12.36 9.45 20.10
CA SER A 69 13.73 8.99 19.82
C SER A 69 13.79 7.48 19.69
N PHE A 70 14.53 6.98 18.72
CA PHE A 70 14.78 5.55 18.50
C PHE A 70 16.26 5.32 18.22
N GLY A 71 16.97 4.69 19.16
CA GLY A 71 18.42 4.53 19.06
C GLY A 71 19.14 5.89 18.98
N SER A 72 19.96 6.08 17.94
CA SER A 72 20.63 7.35 17.63
C SER A 72 19.77 8.34 16.81
N CYS A 73 18.58 7.91 16.36
CA CYS A 73 17.71 8.72 15.52
C CYS A 73 16.66 9.50 16.32
N GLU A 74 16.33 10.69 15.83
CA GLU A 74 15.05 11.34 16.08
C GLU A 74 14.06 10.90 14.99
N VAL A 75 12.86 10.49 15.40
CA VAL A 75 11.80 10.03 14.51
C VAL A 75 10.64 10.98 14.60
N VAL A 76 10.15 11.43 13.44
CA VAL A 76 8.90 12.19 13.33
C VAL A 76 7.94 11.46 12.41
N THR A 77 6.67 11.47 12.79
CA THR A 77 5.62 10.70 12.13
C THR A 77 4.53 11.63 11.62
N TYR A 78 4.13 11.40 10.37
CA TYR A 78 2.96 12.03 9.76
C TYR A 78 1.96 10.95 9.34
N TYR A 79 0.70 11.08 9.76
CA TYR A 79 -0.39 10.20 9.38
C TYR A 79 -0.89 10.53 7.97
N ASP A 80 -1.10 9.49 7.16
CA ASP A 80 -1.54 9.55 5.77
C ASP A 80 -2.82 8.74 5.55
N GLY A 81 -3.88 9.12 6.26
CA GLY A 81 -5.18 8.44 6.17
C GLY A 81 -5.31 7.27 7.14
N TYR A 82 -6.12 6.27 6.76
CA TYR A 82 -6.42 5.11 7.60
C TYR A 82 -5.78 3.87 7.01
N SER A 83 -5.14 3.07 7.87
CA SER A 83 -4.70 1.73 7.50
C SER A 83 -5.88 0.76 7.57
N TRP A 84 -5.98 -0.12 6.57
CA TRP A 84 -7.09 -1.06 6.43
C TRP A 84 -6.58 -2.49 6.44
N SER A 85 -7.31 -3.35 7.13
CA SER A 85 -7.13 -4.79 6.98
C SER A 85 -8.48 -5.48 6.83
N GLY A 86 -8.48 -6.62 6.17
CA GLY A 86 -9.71 -7.36 5.95
C GLY A 86 -9.60 -8.44 4.90
N PHE A 87 -10.76 -8.91 4.46
CA PHE A 87 -10.88 -9.88 3.38
C PHE A 87 -11.89 -9.36 2.34
N GLY A 88 -11.55 -9.55 1.07
CA GLY A 88 -12.42 -9.18 -0.04
C GLY A 88 -12.75 -10.40 -0.87
N ALA A 89 -14.00 -10.50 -1.30
CA ALA A 89 -14.40 -11.45 -2.34
C ALA A 89 -14.63 -10.68 -3.65
N PHE A 90 -13.94 -11.10 -4.69
CA PHE A 90 -14.16 -10.70 -6.07
C PHE A 90 -15.05 -11.76 -6.70
N VAL A 91 -16.35 -11.46 -6.83
CA VAL A 91 -17.32 -12.35 -7.46
C VAL A 91 -17.68 -11.79 -8.82
N VAL A 92 -17.11 -12.36 -9.88
CA VAL A 92 -17.46 -12.16 -11.30
C VAL A 92 -17.21 -10.74 -11.85
N VAL A 93 -17.73 -9.68 -11.22
CA VAL A 93 -17.51 -8.25 -11.57
C VAL A 93 -17.56 -7.33 -10.34
N ILE A 94 -18.25 -7.71 -9.26
CA ILE A 94 -18.50 -6.82 -8.11
C ILE A 94 -17.56 -7.19 -6.97
N PRO A 95 -16.59 -6.32 -6.60
CA PRO A 95 -15.87 -6.49 -5.35
C PRO A 95 -16.83 -6.23 -4.19
N LEU A 96 -16.94 -7.17 -3.26
CA LEU A 96 -17.56 -6.95 -1.95
C LEU A 96 -16.46 -6.83 -0.91
N PRO A 97 -15.92 -5.61 -0.68
CA PRO A 97 -14.90 -5.40 0.33
C PRO A 97 -15.53 -5.49 1.72
N ILE A 98 -15.00 -6.38 2.57
CA ILE A 98 -15.18 -6.30 4.02
C ILE A 98 -13.86 -5.79 4.58
N LEU A 99 -13.71 -4.48 4.55
CA LEU A 99 -12.56 -3.77 5.08
C LEU A 99 -12.94 -3.13 6.41
N VAL A 100 -12.06 -3.25 7.39
CA VAL A 100 -12.18 -2.55 8.67
C VAL A 100 -10.95 -1.66 8.86
N PRO A 101 -11.13 -0.42 9.32
CA PRO A 101 -10.00 0.43 9.65
C PRO A 101 -9.31 -0.17 10.87
N THR A 102 -7.99 -0.28 10.81
CA THR A 102 -7.17 -0.86 11.88
C THR A 102 -6.23 0.13 12.53
N GLY A 103 -6.05 1.30 11.93
CA GLY A 103 -5.20 2.37 12.45
C GLY A 103 -5.05 3.49 11.42
N HIS A 104 -3.91 4.15 11.44
CA HIS A 104 -3.48 5.13 10.45
C HIS A 104 -2.35 4.55 9.61
N ASP A 105 -2.25 4.96 8.35
CA ASP A 105 -1.03 4.73 7.57
C ASP A 105 -0.01 5.80 7.98
N GLU A 106 1.24 5.40 8.23
CA GLU A 106 2.28 6.29 8.75
C GLU A 106 3.43 6.53 7.75
N ASN A 107 3.86 7.79 7.66
CA ASN A 107 5.13 8.20 7.06
C ASN A 107 6.11 8.60 8.19
N ARG A 108 7.11 7.75 8.45
CA ARG A 108 8.09 7.94 9.53
C ARG A 108 9.44 8.35 8.98
N PHE A 109 9.88 9.55 9.31
CA PHE A 109 11.17 10.09 8.89
C PHE A 109 12.18 9.94 10.02
N TYR A 110 13.37 9.45 9.68
CA TYR A 110 14.45 9.20 10.63
C TYR A 110 15.55 10.24 10.40
N PHE A 111 15.98 10.92 11.47
CA PHE A 111 16.96 11.98 11.42
C PHE A 111 18.15 11.69 12.35
N ILE A 112 19.35 11.95 11.88
CA ILE A 112 20.58 11.97 12.69
C ILE A 112 21.26 13.31 12.46
N ASN A 113 21.57 14.04 13.53
CA ASN A 113 22.15 15.39 13.46
C ASN A 113 21.35 16.33 12.53
N ASP A 114 20.02 16.29 12.63
CA ASP A 114 19.09 17.09 11.83
C ASP A 114 19.04 16.76 10.32
N GLN A 115 19.66 15.67 9.87
CA GLN A 115 19.60 15.22 8.46
C GLN A 115 18.85 13.90 8.32
N SER A 116 17.98 13.80 7.31
CA SER A 116 17.24 12.59 7.01
C SER A 116 18.19 11.46 6.63
N VAL A 117 18.12 10.34 7.34
CA VAL A 117 18.85 9.12 7.00
C VAL A 117 17.96 8.08 6.33
N GLY A 118 16.64 8.27 6.42
CA GLY A 118 15.67 7.48 5.66
C GLY A 118 14.24 7.74 6.07
N LEU A 119 13.34 7.08 5.35
CA LEU A 119 11.89 7.12 5.51
C LEU A 119 11.35 5.70 5.48
N VAL A 120 10.41 5.43 6.38
CA VAL A 120 9.57 4.24 6.30
C VAL A 120 8.14 4.68 6.04
N LYS A 121 7.57 4.19 4.93
CA LYS A 121 6.18 4.43 4.54
C LYS A 121 5.35 3.18 4.71
N GLU A 122 4.14 3.34 5.22
CA GLU A 122 3.12 2.30 5.21
C GLU A 122 2.28 2.35 3.93
N TYR A 123 1.84 1.17 3.47
CA TYR A 123 0.90 1.05 2.36
C TYR A 123 0.08 -0.24 2.46
N GLY A 124 -1.20 -0.17 2.07
CA GLY A 124 -2.10 -1.33 2.04
C GLY A 124 -2.03 -2.11 0.73
N GLU A 125 -1.89 -3.44 0.80
CA GLU A 125 -1.95 -4.31 -0.37
C GLU A 125 -2.56 -5.70 -0.06
N VAL A 126 -2.93 -6.44 -1.11
CA VAL A 126 -3.35 -7.84 -0.99
C VAL A 126 -2.15 -8.68 -0.56
N SER A 127 -2.25 -9.43 0.53
CA SER A 127 -1.16 -10.31 0.99
C SER A 127 -1.27 -11.73 0.44
N SER A 128 -2.50 -12.23 0.32
CA SER A 128 -2.78 -13.56 -0.20
C SER A 128 -4.08 -13.57 -0.97
N ALA A 129 -4.16 -14.47 -1.94
CA ALA A 129 -5.37 -14.72 -2.70
C ALA A 129 -5.58 -16.21 -2.90
N LEU A 130 -6.86 -16.61 -2.92
CA LEU A 130 -7.33 -17.90 -3.36
C LEU A 130 -8.40 -17.64 -4.41
N GLY A 131 -8.19 -18.10 -5.63
CA GLY A 131 -9.13 -17.90 -6.70
C GLY A 131 -9.18 -19.05 -7.68
N TYR A 132 -10.28 -19.08 -8.43
CA TYR A 132 -10.50 -19.98 -9.53
C TYR A 132 -10.91 -19.14 -10.73
N MET A 133 -10.18 -19.25 -11.83
CA MET A 133 -10.41 -18.48 -13.04
C MET A 133 -10.58 -19.44 -14.21
N CYS A 134 -11.60 -19.21 -15.02
CA CYS A 134 -11.84 -19.90 -16.29
C CYS A 134 -11.74 -18.91 -17.43
N GLY A 135 -10.90 -19.19 -18.43
CA GLY A 135 -10.76 -18.39 -19.64
C GLY A 135 -10.29 -19.27 -20.80
N SER A 136 -10.79 -19.02 -22.02
CA SER A 136 -10.39 -19.78 -23.22
C SER A 136 -10.50 -21.32 -23.09
N ASN A 137 -11.58 -21.80 -22.46
CA ASN A 137 -11.86 -23.23 -22.18
C ASN A 137 -10.91 -23.93 -21.19
N GLU A 138 -10.03 -23.18 -20.54
CA GLU A 138 -9.18 -23.70 -19.47
C GLU A 138 -9.55 -23.04 -18.15
N CYS A 139 -9.50 -23.82 -17.07
CA CYS A 139 -9.75 -23.32 -15.73
C CYS A 139 -8.58 -23.67 -14.83
N ASN A 140 -8.08 -22.68 -14.09
CA ASN A 140 -6.99 -22.85 -13.15
C ASN A 140 -7.35 -22.26 -11.80
N GLY A 141 -7.00 -22.99 -10.74
CA GLY A 141 -7.00 -22.50 -9.37
C GLY A 141 -5.65 -21.92 -9.02
N LEU A 142 -5.63 -20.76 -8.38
CA LEU A 142 -4.44 -20.12 -7.84
C LEU A 142 -4.66 -19.87 -6.35
N ALA A 143 -3.69 -20.26 -5.54
CA ALA A 143 -3.73 -20.08 -4.10
C ALA A 143 -2.33 -19.76 -3.61
N GLY A 144 -2.17 -18.68 -2.86
CA GLY A 144 -0.88 -18.36 -2.27
C GLY A 144 -0.72 -16.89 -1.88
N PRO A 145 0.48 -16.54 -1.39
CA PRO A 145 0.87 -15.15 -1.22
C PRO A 145 0.92 -14.46 -2.59
N VAL A 146 0.47 -13.21 -2.64
CA VAL A 146 0.59 -12.36 -3.84
C VAL A 146 1.58 -11.22 -3.64
N ASN A 147 1.92 -10.92 -2.39
CA ASN A 147 2.94 -9.97 -2.02
C ASN A 147 3.81 -10.58 -0.90
N GLU A 148 5.13 -10.63 -1.15
CA GLU A 148 6.16 -11.16 -0.25
C GLU A 148 6.95 -10.06 0.48
N ASN A 149 6.55 -8.80 0.34
CA ASN A 149 7.17 -7.66 1.00
C ASN A 149 7.04 -7.75 2.52
N LYS A 150 7.90 -7.00 3.20
CA LYS A 150 7.97 -7.00 4.66
C LYS A 150 6.78 -6.26 5.26
N ARG A 151 6.16 -6.88 6.27
CA ARG A 151 5.13 -6.22 7.09
C ARG A 151 5.70 -5.14 8.00
N LYS A 152 6.96 -5.31 8.41
CA LYS A 152 7.74 -4.34 9.18
C LYS A 152 9.17 -4.33 8.67
N VAL A 153 9.68 -3.15 8.38
CA VAL A 153 11.06 -2.91 8.03
C VAL A 153 11.90 -2.90 9.31
N ASP A 154 13.07 -3.50 9.23
CA ASP A 154 14.05 -3.49 10.31
C ASP A 154 15.02 -2.34 10.06
N VAL A 155 14.86 -1.25 10.81
CA VAL A 155 15.55 0.02 10.57
C VAL A 155 16.95 0.00 11.19
N LYS A 156 17.96 -0.13 10.33
CA LYS A 156 19.37 -0.28 10.76
C LYS A 156 20.14 1.03 10.88
N TRP A 157 19.60 2.15 10.41
CA TRP A 157 20.30 3.44 10.42
C TRP A 157 20.51 3.98 11.84
N CYS A 158 19.72 3.51 12.80
CA CYS A 158 19.63 4.07 14.14
C CYS A 158 20.35 3.25 15.22
N GLU A 159 21.00 2.14 14.84
CA GLU A 159 21.77 1.27 15.74
C GLU A 159 23.13 1.86 16.15
#